data_AF-A0A8D8YUS2-F1
#
_entry.id   AF-A0A8D8YUS2-F1
#
_cell.length_a   1.000
_cell.length_b   1.000
_cell.length_c   1.000
_cell.angle_alpha   90.00
_cell.angle_beta   90.00
_cell.angle_gamma   90.00
#
_symmetry.space_group_name_H-M   'P 1'
#
loop_
_entity.id
_entity.type
_entity.pdbx_description
1 polymer ?
#
loop_
_entity_poly.entity_id
_entity_poly.type
_entity_poly.pdbx_seq_one_letter_code
_entity_poly.pdbx_strand_id
1 'polypeptide(L)'
;MAPKSYQRNAIQFLMSPVILVVFLLSLTLYTVECANILIICPTPSYSHQIPFIVIGKDLVRRGHTVTMIGTDPLKEPPTNFTQVDLSFSYKYFKPQLRKGEKVEHTMENQKKNTAYDFSRNVAQISTVYTEDQLKSDQMQKFLRHIDENKVTFDLIIYEALLHTAYLGFLPKLGYPPLISMTTINPTCSFGIHSGSLVCNPSYLPEILSGYTGTMSLVQRIDNLMLLLYTTYWLKPRVLKEQDVLMEKYFHTSGIRGEDLVENYTLLMLSTSWLLTYPRPTLPNTILLGPIHLEDPRPLPQELQQWMDGAKDGVIYFSLGSNMQSASLDEDKRKAILYSFRQFPNHRFLWKWETDVLPDLPPNVMCRKWMPQRDILAHPKVKLFITQGGLQSSQEAIHFGVPMIGIPYIADQQTNVRKLEEMGIARYLEPDYDITPHTLVEAIKSTLFNSTVQQKIEFYSKLSNMDMMPPLDLAYYWIEYVLKAKGNVDHLKVNLNGFPWYQYYLVDIAGIFILLVAVVVCLVFFIFKFIVKLCCSRKTVAKKMKKR
;
A
#
# COMPACT_ATOMS: atom_id res chain seq x y z
N MET A 1 -81.29 50.18 -15.00
CA MET A 1 -81.12 49.04 -14.07
C MET A 1 -79.73 48.48 -14.27
N ALA A 2 -78.85 48.58 -13.28
CA ALA A 2 -77.49 48.03 -13.33
C ALA A 2 -77.48 46.62 -12.70
N PRO A 3 -76.80 45.65 -13.34
CA PRO A 3 -75.86 44.76 -12.65
C PRO A 3 -74.64 44.45 -13.54
N LYS A 4 -73.52 43.84 -13.12
CA LYS A 4 -72.86 43.52 -11.85
C LYS A 4 -71.40 43.26 -12.24
N SER A 5 -70.47 43.66 -11.39
CA SER A 5 -69.01 43.59 -11.54
C SER A 5 -68.46 42.16 -11.43
N TYR A 6 -67.54 41.80 -12.34
CA TYR A 6 -66.62 40.66 -12.23
C TYR A 6 -65.51 40.96 -11.21
N GLN A 7 -65.38 40.16 -10.15
CA GLN A 7 -64.17 40.12 -9.31
C GLN A 7 -63.43 38.80 -9.51
N ARG A 8 -62.11 38.91 -9.69
CA ARG A 8 -61.13 37.83 -9.78
C ARG A 8 -61.00 37.13 -8.43
N ASN A 9 -61.22 35.82 -8.38
CA ASN A 9 -60.85 34.98 -7.24
C ASN A 9 -59.34 34.71 -7.27
N ALA A 10 -58.59 35.40 -6.41
CA ALA A 10 -57.25 34.97 -6.01
C ALA A 10 -57.42 33.93 -4.89
N ILE A 11 -57.13 32.66 -5.17
CA ILE A 11 -57.10 31.60 -4.16
C ILE A 11 -55.80 31.76 -3.37
N GLN A 12 -55.88 32.32 -2.16
CA GLN A 12 -54.79 32.29 -1.18
C GLN A 12 -54.76 30.90 -0.53
N PHE A 13 -53.80 30.06 -0.92
CA PHE A 13 -53.42 28.87 -0.16
C PHE A 13 -52.62 29.31 1.07
N LEU A 14 -53.32 29.59 2.18
CA LEU A 14 -52.69 29.69 3.50
C LEU A 14 -52.43 28.27 4.02
N MET A 15 -51.22 27.74 3.79
CA MET A 15 -50.77 26.55 4.50
C MET A 15 -50.74 26.86 6.01
N SER A 16 -51.37 26.01 6.81
CA SER A 16 -51.32 26.12 8.29
C SER A 16 -49.86 26.14 8.75
N PRO A 17 -49.46 27.01 9.71
CA PRO A 17 -48.09 27.09 10.22
C PRO A 17 -47.55 25.73 10.67
N VAL A 18 -48.42 24.86 11.20
CA VAL A 18 -48.07 23.51 11.63
C VAL A 18 -47.70 22.61 10.45
N ILE A 19 -48.42 22.70 9.33
CA ILE A 19 -48.13 21.91 8.12
C ILE A 19 -46.84 22.41 7.47
N LEU A 20 -46.60 23.73 7.47
CA LEU A 20 -45.35 24.31 6.98
C LEU A 20 -44.17 23.88 7.86
N VAL A 21 -44.32 23.85 9.19
CA VAL A 21 -43.29 23.37 10.12
C VAL A 21 -43.04 21.88 9.97
N VAL A 22 -44.07 21.04 9.82
CA VAL A 22 -43.90 19.59 9.57
C VAL A 22 -43.27 19.34 8.20
N PHE A 23 -43.64 20.10 7.17
CA PHE A 23 -43.05 20.03 5.84
C PHE A 23 -41.58 20.47 5.85
N LEU A 24 -41.26 21.59 6.52
CA LEU A 24 -39.87 22.04 6.73
C LEU A 24 -39.06 21.05 7.57
N LEU A 25 -39.65 20.47 8.62
CA LEU A 25 -39.04 19.40 9.41
C LEU A 25 -38.78 18.15 8.55
N SER A 26 -39.72 17.79 7.67
CA SER A 26 -39.56 16.68 6.73
C SER A 26 -38.52 16.96 5.64
N LEU A 27 -38.34 18.22 5.24
CA LEU A 27 -37.25 18.67 4.36
C LEU A 27 -35.89 18.68 5.08
N THR A 28 -35.87 18.80 6.42
CA THR A 28 -34.65 18.66 7.25
C THR A 28 -34.37 17.24 7.73
N LEU A 29 -35.30 16.29 7.54
CA LEU A 29 -35.04 14.85 7.66
C LEU A 29 -34.23 14.40 6.44
N TYR A 30 -33.02 14.93 6.29
CA TYR A 30 -31.99 14.19 5.59
C TYR A 30 -31.87 12.87 6.32
N THR A 31 -32.29 11.78 5.69
CA THR A 31 -31.93 10.44 6.13
C THR A 31 -30.42 10.37 6.06
N VAL A 32 -29.75 10.59 7.19
CA VAL A 32 -28.33 10.27 7.32
C VAL A 32 -28.29 8.74 7.26
N GLU A 33 -27.96 8.20 6.09
CA GLU A 33 -27.79 6.77 5.91
C GLU A 33 -26.54 6.35 6.71
N CYS A 34 -26.78 5.89 7.93
CA CYS A 34 -25.75 5.35 8.81
C CYS A 34 -25.48 3.90 8.44
N ALA A 35 -24.38 3.66 7.72
CA ALA A 35 -23.86 2.30 7.50
C ALA A 35 -23.09 1.76 8.73
N ASN A 36 -23.20 0.45 8.97
CA ASN A 36 -22.33 -0.29 9.88
C ASN A 36 -21.19 -0.95 9.10
N ILE A 37 -19.95 -0.50 9.31
CA ILE A 37 -18.78 -0.84 8.50
C ILE A 37 -17.78 -1.67 9.30
N LEU A 38 -17.35 -2.79 8.74
CA LEU A 38 -16.30 -3.63 9.31
C LEU A 38 -14.96 -3.33 8.62
N ILE A 39 -13.97 -2.91 9.38
CA ILE A 39 -12.59 -2.70 8.90
C ILE A 39 -11.70 -3.82 9.43
N ILE A 40 -10.96 -4.47 8.54
CA ILE A 40 -10.10 -5.62 8.87
C ILE A 40 -8.66 -5.32 8.44
N CYS A 41 -7.78 -5.03 9.40
CA CYS A 41 -6.35 -4.81 9.18
C CYS A 41 -5.54 -5.67 10.18
N PRO A 42 -5.29 -6.95 9.86
CA PRO A 42 -4.72 -7.90 10.79
C PRO A 42 -3.19 -7.81 10.90
N THR A 43 -2.52 -7.09 10.01
CA THR A 43 -1.05 -7.00 10.01
C THR A 43 -0.55 -6.32 11.30
N PRO A 44 0.32 -6.96 12.10
CA PRO A 44 0.87 -6.39 13.33
C PRO A 44 1.98 -5.36 13.05
N SER A 45 1.58 -4.26 12.43
CA SER A 45 2.46 -3.15 12.10
C SER A 45 1.67 -1.85 12.05
N TYR A 46 2.08 -0.88 12.87
CA TYR A 46 1.44 0.43 12.97
C TYR A 46 1.33 1.14 11.61
N SER A 47 2.34 0.99 10.75
CA SER A 47 2.35 1.57 9.39
C SER A 47 1.24 1.03 8.49
N HIS A 48 0.83 -0.22 8.69
CA HIS A 48 -0.27 -0.85 7.96
C HIS A 48 -1.61 -0.38 8.50
N GLN A 49 -1.73 -0.17 9.81
CA GLN A 49 -3.01 0.15 10.42
C GLN A 49 -3.36 1.65 10.37
N ILE A 50 -2.37 2.55 10.34
CA ILE A 50 -2.62 3.99 10.39
C ILE A 50 -3.54 4.52 9.27
N PRO A 51 -3.44 4.08 7.99
CA PRO A 51 -4.37 4.51 6.95
C PRO A 51 -5.83 4.09 7.27
N PHE A 52 -6.03 2.88 7.79
CA PHE A 52 -7.35 2.38 8.18
C PHE A 52 -7.92 3.10 9.41
N ILE A 53 -7.06 3.44 10.38
CA ILE A 53 -7.47 4.19 11.58
C ILE A 53 -8.05 5.55 11.18
N VAL A 54 -7.39 6.25 10.25
CA VAL A 54 -7.85 7.58 9.82
C VAL A 54 -9.16 7.48 9.05
N ILE A 55 -9.30 6.49 8.14
CA ILE A 55 -10.58 6.20 7.46
C ILE A 55 -11.69 5.89 8.48
N GLY A 56 -11.43 4.99 9.43
CA GLY A 56 -12.43 4.61 10.42
C GLY A 56 -12.87 5.76 11.32
N LYS A 57 -11.96 6.65 11.72
CA LYS A 57 -12.30 7.87 12.47
C LYS A 57 -13.14 8.83 11.63
N ASP A 58 -12.80 9.00 10.35
CA ASP A 58 -13.53 9.88 9.44
C ASP A 58 -14.95 9.35 9.18
N LEU A 59 -15.11 8.04 8.98
CA LEU A 59 -16.42 7.39 8.85
C LEU A 59 -17.31 7.63 10.08
N VAL A 60 -16.75 7.49 11.29
CA VAL A 60 -17.49 7.80 12.52
C VAL A 60 -17.87 9.28 12.61
N ARG A 61 -16.97 10.21 12.23
CA ARG A 61 -17.29 11.64 12.18
C ARG A 61 -18.44 11.95 11.21
N ARG A 62 -18.57 11.17 10.14
CA ARG A 62 -19.65 11.28 9.15
C ARG A 62 -20.93 10.54 9.53
N GLY A 63 -20.97 9.92 10.72
CA GLY A 63 -22.17 9.32 11.29
C GLY A 63 -22.28 7.81 11.11
N HIS A 64 -21.27 7.13 10.55
CA HIS A 64 -21.26 5.67 10.44
C HIS A 64 -20.89 5.00 11.78
N THR A 65 -21.25 3.73 11.91
CA THR A 65 -20.73 2.86 12.97
C THR A 65 -19.57 2.05 12.40
N VAL A 66 -18.45 1.99 13.12
CA VAL A 66 -17.26 1.27 12.67
C VAL A 66 -16.88 0.22 13.70
N THR A 67 -16.67 -1.01 13.22
CA THR A 67 -15.96 -2.04 13.97
C THR A 67 -14.63 -2.29 13.29
N MET A 68 -13.53 -2.15 14.04
CA MET A 68 -12.18 -2.37 13.53
C MET A 68 -11.53 -3.58 14.19
N ILE A 69 -11.10 -4.53 13.37
CA ILE A 69 -10.20 -5.61 13.74
C ILE A 69 -8.77 -5.16 13.42
N GLY A 70 -7.93 -5.04 14.44
CA GLY A 70 -6.58 -4.52 14.27
C GLY A 70 -5.65 -4.78 15.45
N THR A 71 -4.40 -4.36 15.30
CA THR A 71 -3.28 -4.62 16.22
C THR A 71 -2.83 -3.39 17.02
N ASP A 72 -3.28 -2.19 16.64
CA ASP A 72 -2.99 -0.91 17.29
C ASP A 72 -4.31 -0.23 17.73
N PRO A 73 -4.94 -0.68 18.83
CA PRO A 73 -6.19 -0.10 19.29
C PRO A 73 -6.02 1.37 19.72
N LEU A 74 -7.02 2.19 19.41
CA LEU A 74 -7.15 3.56 19.91
C LEU A 74 -7.30 3.55 21.43
N LYS A 75 -6.52 4.38 22.11
CA LYS A 75 -6.62 4.59 23.57
C LYS A 75 -7.96 5.18 23.99
N GLU A 76 -8.46 6.12 23.19
CA GLU A 76 -9.72 6.83 23.40
C GLU A 76 -10.56 6.72 22.12
N PRO A 77 -11.25 5.59 21.91
CA PRO A 77 -12.12 5.43 20.74
C PRO A 77 -13.38 6.29 20.86
N PRO A 78 -13.88 6.87 19.75
CA PRO A 78 -15.21 7.47 19.70
C PRO A 78 -16.31 6.47 20.07
N THR A 79 -17.49 6.94 20.50
CA THR A 79 -18.62 6.10 20.95
C THR A 79 -19.06 5.06 19.90
N ASN A 80 -19.03 5.40 18.61
CA ASN A 80 -19.44 4.51 17.51
C ASN A 80 -18.26 3.73 16.88
N PHE A 81 -17.18 3.53 17.65
CA PHE A 81 -15.96 2.85 17.20
C PHE A 81 -15.64 1.64 18.09
N THR A 82 -16.04 0.46 17.63
CA THR A 82 -15.76 -0.82 18.31
C THR A 82 -14.42 -1.38 17.85
N GLN A 83 -13.64 -1.99 18.76
CA GLN A 83 -12.30 -2.50 18.46
C GLN A 83 -12.14 -3.96 18.88
N VAL A 84 -11.63 -4.80 17.99
CA VAL A 84 -11.14 -6.14 18.29
C VAL A 84 -9.61 -6.07 18.34
N ASP A 85 -9.07 -6.10 19.55
CA ASP A 85 -7.64 -5.92 19.82
C ASP A 85 -6.83 -7.22 19.58
N LEU A 86 -5.98 -7.17 18.57
CA LEU A 86 -5.04 -8.22 18.18
C LEU A 86 -3.58 -7.83 18.42
N SER A 87 -3.32 -6.81 19.25
CA SER A 87 -1.97 -6.29 19.56
C SER A 87 -1.00 -7.34 20.08
N PHE A 88 -1.49 -8.43 20.66
CA PHE A 88 -0.65 -9.56 21.09
C PHE A 88 0.17 -10.17 19.93
N SER A 89 -0.30 -10.04 18.69
CA SER A 89 0.37 -10.57 17.50
C SER A 89 1.68 -9.84 17.15
N TYR A 90 1.99 -8.69 17.77
CA TYR A 90 3.32 -8.08 17.70
C TYR A 90 4.45 -9.00 18.22
N LYS A 91 4.12 -10.06 18.98
CA LYS A 91 5.08 -11.09 19.42
C LYS A 91 5.82 -11.81 18.28
N TYR A 92 5.29 -11.74 17.06
CA TYR A 92 5.88 -12.35 15.87
C TYR A 92 6.91 -11.45 15.18
N PHE A 93 6.85 -10.14 15.40
CA PHE A 93 7.73 -9.16 14.74
C PHE A 93 8.75 -8.53 15.69
N LYS A 94 8.55 -8.63 17.00
CA LYS A 94 9.54 -8.18 18.01
C LYS A 94 10.55 -9.31 18.26
N PRO A 95 11.87 -9.03 18.27
CA PRO A 95 12.80 -9.92 18.94
C PRO A 95 12.37 -9.97 20.41
N GLN A 96 11.92 -11.14 20.87
CA GLN A 96 11.43 -11.32 22.23
C GLN A 96 12.62 -11.22 23.20
N LEU A 97 12.94 -10.02 23.68
CA LEU A 97 13.79 -9.89 24.84
C LEU A 97 12.94 -10.15 26.08
N ARG A 98 12.99 -11.37 26.62
CA ARG A 98 12.58 -11.60 28.01
C ARG A 98 13.60 -10.92 28.92
N LYS A 99 13.11 -10.36 30.03
CA LYS A 99 13.93 -9.67 31.03
C LYS A 99 14.96 -10.67 31.61
N GLY A 100 16.23 -10.53 31.24
CA GLY A 100 17.33 -11.39 31.70
C GLY A 100 17.91 -12.34 30.64
N GLU A 101 17.32 -12.44 29.44
CA GLU A 101 17.92 -13.20 28.34
C GLU A 101 18.92 -12.32 27.56
N LYS A 102 20.19 -12.73 27.52
CA LYS A 102 21.14 -12.26 26.50
C LYS A 102 20.91 -13.13 25.27
N VAL A 103 20.44 -12.52 24.18
CA VAL A 103 20.31 -13.25 22.91
C VAL A 103 21.69 -13.25 22.26
N GLU A 104 22.37 -14.39 22.29
CA GLU A 104 23.64 -14.58 21.56
C GLU A 104 23.47 -14.47 20.03
N HIS A 105 22.22 -14.40 19.52
CA HIS A 105 21.89 -14.45 18.09
C HIS A 105 20.88 -13.38 17.59
N THR A 106 20.77 -12.19 18.19
CA THR A 106 19.95 -11.10 17.60
C THR A 106 20.50 -10.61 16.27
N MET A 107 21.81 -10.74 16.05
CA MET A 107 22.48 -10.33 14.81
C MET A 107 22.21 -11.28 13.63
N GLU A 108 21.91 -12.56 13.88
CA GLU A 108 21.69 -13.53 12.80
C GLU A 108 20.31 -13.43 12.14
N ASN A 109 19.29 -13.02 12.89
CA ASN A 109 17.96 -12.72 12.34
C ASN A 109 17.90 -11.38 11.59
N GLN A 110 18.99 -10.60 11.61
CA GLN A 110 19.11 -9.28 11.00
C GLN A 110 20.14 -9.22 9.86
N LYS A 111 20.76 -10.36 9.50
CA LYS A 111 21.51 -10.46 8.24
C LYS A 111 20.55 -10.22 7.06
N LYS A 112 21.05 -9.55 6.02
CA LYS A 112 20.32 -9.30 4.77
C LYS A 112 19.84 -10.62 4.17
N ASN A 113 18.60 -10.99 4.47
CA ASN A 113 17.92 -12.10 3.81
C ASN A 113 17.80 -11.78 2.31
N THR A 114 17.94 -12.79 1.47
CA THR A 114 17.62 -12.60 0.06
C THR A 114 16.14 -12.22 -0.08
N ALA A 115 15.76 -11.56 -1.17
CA ALA A 115 14.36 -11.24 -1.45
C ALA A 115 13.45 -12.49 -1.39
N TYR A 116 13.99 -13.65 -1.79
CA TYR A 116 13.32 -14.95 -1.75
C TYR A 116 13.10 -15.42 -0.31
N ASP A 117 14.13 -15.37 0.54
CA ASP A 117 14.02 -15.76 1.95
C ASP A 117 13.06 -14.85 2.71
N PHE A 118 13.13 -13.54 2.46
CA PHE A 118 12.21 -12.59 3.06
C PHE A 118 10.76 -12.88 2.64
N SER A 119 10.51 -13.09 1.35
CA SER A 119 9.18 -13.44 0.84
C SER A 119 8.63 -14.70 1.51
N ARG A 120 9.44 -15.75 1.60
CA ARG A 120 9.06 -17.02 2.25
C ARG A 120 8.76 -16.84 3.73
N ASN A 121 9.60 -16.09 4.45
CA ASN A 121 9.44 -15.88 5.88
C ASN A 121 8.18 -15.05 6.18
N VAL A 122 7.92 -13.99 5.39
CA VAL A 122 6.70 -13.17 5.53
C VAL A 122 5.45 -14.02 5.25
N ALA A 123 5.47 -14.83 4.21
CA ALA A 123 4.39 -15.78 3.88
C ALA A 123 4.10 -16.78 5.01
N GLN A 124 5.14 -17.36 5.61
CA GLN A 124 4.99 -18.32 6.70
C GLN A 124 4.47 -17.64 7.97
N ILE A 125 5.08 -16.51 8.35
CA ILE A 125 4.70 -15.80 9.57
C ILE A 125 3.28 -15.24 9.44
N SER A 126 2.87 -14.79 8.24
CA SER A 126 1.49 -14.36 7.99
C SER A 126 0.47 -15.45 8.26
N THR A 127 0.72 -16.68 7.82
CA THR A 127 -0.17 -17.81 8.13
C THR A 127 -0.22 -18.08 9.63
N VAL A 128 0.95 -18.12 10.30
CA VAL A 128 1.03 -18.42 11.73
C VAL A 128 0.29 -17.41 12.58
N TYR A 129 0.53 -16.11 12.40
CA TYR A 129 -0.16 -15.11 13.21
C TYR A 129 -1.64 -14.99 12.83
N THR A 130 -2.02 -15.24 11.57
CA THR A 130 -3.42 -15.27 11.18
C THR A 130 -4.17 -16.36 11.93
N GLU A 131 -3.61 -17.57 12.04
CA GLU A 131 -4.21 -18.64 12.82
C GLU A 131 -4.32 -18.28 14.31
N ASP A 132 -3.26 -17.74 14.90
CA ASP A 132 -3.24 -17.36 16.31
C ASP A 132 -4.25 -16.23 16.62
N GLN A 133 -4.40 -15.28 15.69
CA GLN A 133 -5.43 -14.23 15.76
C GLN A 133 -6.83 -14.82 15.66
N LEU A 134 -7.10 -15.69 14.69
CA LEU A 134 -8.42 -16.32 14.52
C LEU A 134 -8.80 -17.21 15.70
N LYS A 135 -7.82 -17.89 16.30
CA LYS A 135 -7.99 -18.73 17.51
C LYS A 135 -8.19 -17.93 18.79
N SER A 136 -7.73 -16.68 18.84
CA SER A 136 -7.68 -15.88 20.07
C SER A 136 -9.05 -15.70 20.73
N ASP A 137 -9.05 -15.56 22.06
CA ASP A 137 -10.29 -15.30 22.82
C ASP A 137 -11.01 -14.05 22.33
N GLN A 138 -10.26 -13.01 21.93
CA GLN A 138 -10.77 -11.76 21.40
C GLN A 138 -11.57 -12.01 20.11
N MET A 139 -10.99 -12.73 19.15
CA MET A 139 -11.67 -13.05 17.90
C MET A 139 -12.85 -14.00 18.13
N GLN A 140 -12.67 -15.04 18.93
CA GLN A 140 -13.73 -16.02 19.21
C GLN A 140 -14.93 -15.37 19.94
N LYS A 141 -14.68 -14.41 20.84
CA LYS A 141 -15.75 -13.59 21.44
C LYS A 141 -16.46 -12.75 20.39
N PHE A 142 -15.73 -12.14 19.46
CA PHE A 142 -16.33 -11.35 18.39
C PHE A 142 -17.19 -12.19 17.43
N LEU A 143 -16.70 -13.37 17.02
CA LEU A 143 -17.46 -14.29 16.19
C LEU A 143 -18.75 -14.77 16.88
N ARG A 144 -18.68 -15.12 18.18
CA ARG A 144 -19.88 -15.46 18.96
C ARG A 144 -20.84 -14.29 19.09
N HIS A 145 -20.33 -13.08 19.31
CA HIS A 145 -21.17 -11.88 19.39
C HIS A 145 -21.94 -11.65 18.08
N ILE A 146 -21.30 -11.85 16.92
CA ILE A 146 -21.96 -11.81 15.61
C ILE A 146 -23.11 -12.81 15.55
N ASP A 147 -22.88 -14.07 15.95
CA ASP A 147 -23.88 -15.14 15.85
C ASP A 147 -25.05 -14.94 16.84
N GLU A 148 -24.74 -14.63 18.09
CA GLU A 148 -25.73 -14.46 19.16
C GLU A 148 -26.62 -13.23 18.95
N ASN A 149 -26.04 -12.14 18.44
CA ASN A 149 -26.73 -10.86 18.26
C ASN A 149 -27.16 -10.60 16.82
N LYS A 150 -26.87 -11.53 15.90
CA LYS A 150 -27.15 -11.41 14.46
C LYS A 150 -26.62 -10.10 13.87
N VAL A 151 -25.38 -9.76 14.22
CA VAL A 151 -24.74 -8.52 13.76
C VAL A 151 -24.55 -8.57 12.25
N THR A 152 -24.99 -7.53 11.55
CA THR A 152 -24.80 -7.36 10.11
C THR A 152 -23.92 -6.15 9.83
N PHE A 153 -23.20 -6.18 8.72
CA PHE A 153 -22.40 -5.06 8.23
C PHE A 153 -22.83 -4.73 6.81
N ASP A 154 -22.85 -3.44 6.47
CA ASP A 154 -23.22 -2.93 5.15
C ASP A 154 -22.03 -2.87 4.19
N LEU A 155 -20.81 -2.94 4.72
CA LEU A 155 -19.56 -2.89 3.97
C LEU A 155 -18.41 -3.51 4.78
N ILE A 156 -17.52 -4.21 4.09
CA ILE A 156 -16.22 -4.64 4.61
C ILE A 156 -15.12 -3.86 3.89
N ILE A 157 -14.20 -3.26 4.66
CA ILE A 157 -12.94 -2.73 4.16
C ILE A 157 -11.80 -3.62 4.67
N TYR A 158 -11.11 -4.30 3.77
CA TYR A 158 -10.15 -5.36 4.10
C TYR A 158 -8.74 -5.01 3.61
N GLU A 159 -7.74 -5.27 4.45
CA GLU A 159 -6.34 -5.18 4.05
C GLU A 159 -5.94 -6.30 3.08
N ALA A 160 -5.82 -5.96 1.80
CA ALA A 160 -5.47 -6.88 0.74
C ALA A 160 -3.96 -7.16 0.67
N LEU A 161 -3.52 -8.01 1.62
CA LEU A 161 -2.21 -8.65 1.66
C LEU A 161 -2.39 -10.18 1.77
N LEU A 162 -1.60 -10.85 2.61
CA LEU A 162 -1.51 -12.32 2.70
C LEU A 162 -2.52 -12.96 3.68
N HIS A 163 -3.70 -12.34 3.86
CA HIS A 163 -4.65 -12.66 4.96
C HIS A 163 -6.02 -13.11 4.48
N THR A 164 -6.10 -13.85 3.37
CA THR A 164 -7.38 -14.21 2.74
C THR A 164 -8.29 -15.06 3.64
N ALA A 165 -7.78 -15.64 4.74
CA ALA A 165 -8.61 -16.32 5.73
C ALA A 165 -9.68 -15.41 6.35
N TYR A 166 -9.42 -14.10 6.48
CA TYR A 166 -10.40 -13.14 6.98
C TYR A 166 -11.56 -12.91 6.01
N LEU A 167 -11.44 -13.28 4.74
CA LEU A 167 -12.55 -13.17 3.79
C LEU A 167 -13.68 -14.15 4.09
N GLY A 168 -13.47 -15.10 5.02
CA GLY A 168 -14.55 -15.91 5.59
C GLY A 168 -15.65 -15.09 6.28
N PHE A 169 -15.38 -13.83 6.63
CA PHE A 169 -16.42 -12.89 7.06
C PHE A 169 -17.49 -12.64 5.99
N LEU A 170 -17.16 -12.71 4.70
CA LEU A 170 -18.14 -12.52 3.62
C LEU A 170 -19.27 -13.54 3.68
N PRO A 171 -19.04 -14.86 3.53
CA PRO A 171 -20.11 -15.85 3.66
C PRO A 171 -20.78 -15.84 5.04
N LYS A 172 -20.03 -15.59 6.13
CA LYS A 172 -20.60 -15.51 7.49
C LYS A 172 -21.61 -14.36 7.65
N LEU A 173 -21.38 -13.24 6.98
CA LEU A 173 -22.19 -12.03 7.07
C LEU A 173 -23.19 -11.86 5.92
N GLY A 174 -23.31 -12.85 5.03
CA GLY A 174 -24.25 -12.78 3.90
C GLY A 174 -23.75 -11.95 2.70
N TYR A 175 -22.44 -11.93 2.47
CA TYR A 175 -21.75 -11.26 1.35
C TYR A 175 -22.01 -9.74 1.27
N PRO A 176 -21.69 -8.97 2.32
CA PRO A 176 -21.67 -7.52 2.20
C PRO A 176 -20.66 -7.07 1.13
N PRO A 177 -20.86 -5.88 0.52
CA PRO A 177 -19.88 -5.25 -0.35
C PRO A 177 -18.45 -5.26 0.23
N LEU A 178 -17.46 -5.40 -0.65
CA LEU A 178 -16.04 -5.47 -0.29
C LEU A 178 -15.25 -4.33 -0.94
N ILE A 179 -14.51 -3.59 -0.12
CA ILE A 179 -13.41 -2.74 -0.57
C ILE A 179 -12.12 -3.36 -0.08
N SER A 180 -11.19 -3.61 -0.99
CA SER A 180 -9.85 -4.03 -0.64
C SER A 180 -8.95 -2.81 -0.58
N MET A 181 -8.06 -2.77 0.41
CA MET A 181 -7.08 -1.70 0.54
C MET A 181 -5.68 -2.26 0.76
N THR A 182 -4.71 -1.75 0.02
CA THR A 182 -3.29 -2.12 0.17
C THR A 182 -2.51 -0.95 0.76
N THR A 183 -1.65 -1.25 1.73
CA THR A 183 -0.89 -0.27 2.54
C THR A 183 0.60 -0.23 2.23
N ILE A 184 1.01 -0.92 1.17
CA ILE A 184 2.34 -0.93 0.56
C ILE A 184 2.24 -0.42 -0.87
N ASN A 185 3.38 -0.09 -1.49
CA ASN A 185 3.41 0.26 -2.90
C ASN A 185 2.93 -0.93 -3.77
N PRO A 186 2.14 -0.70 -4.82
CA PRO A 186 1.64 -1.76 -5.68
C PRO A 186 2.79 -2.44 -6.42
N THR A 187 2.80 -3.77 -6.37
CA THR A 187 3.82 -4.66 -6.97
C THR A 187 3.12 -5.61 -7.93
N CYS A 188 3.84 -6.36 -8.75
CA CYS A 188 3.17 -7.39 -9.53
C CYS A 188 2.74 -8.55 -8.62
N SER A 189 3.63 -9.03 -7.75
CA SER A 189 3.35 -10.16 -6.85
C SER A 189 2.18 -9.92 -5.87
N PHE A 190 1.99 -8.69 -5.40
CA PHE A 190 0.92 -8.34 -4.45
C PHE A 190 -0.23 -7.52 -5.07
N GLY A 191 -0.06 -7.01 -6.30
CA GLY A 191 -1.11 -6.25 -7.01
C GLY A 191 -2.03 -7.11 -7.89
N ILE A 192 -1.66 -8.37 -8.16
CA ILE A 192 -2.47 -9.32 -8.95
C ILE A 192 -3.73 -9.76 -8.19
N HIS A 193 -3.81 -9.61 -6.86
CA HIS A 193 -5.00 -10.01 -6.07
C HIS A 193 -6.32 -9.35 -6.51
N SER A 194 -6.27 -8.33 -7.39
CA SER A 194 -7.45 -7.60 -7.86
C SER A 194 -7.74 -7.71 -9.36
N GLY A 195 -6.86 -8.32 -10.16
CA GLY A 195 -6.93 -8.22 -11.64
C GLY A 195 -6.92 -6.78 -12.20
N SER A 196 -6.68 -5.77 -11.34
CA SER A 196 -6.97 -4.36 -11.64
C SER A 196 -5.74 -3.53 -12.01
N LEU A 197 -4.55 -4.14 -11.92
CA LEU A 197 -3.26 -3.52 -12.21
C LEU A 197 -2.53 -4.33 -13.27
N VAL A 198 -2.13 -3.67 -14.36
CA VAL A 198 -1.32 -4.31 -15.40
C VAL A 198 0.14 -4.35 -14.94
N CYS A 199 0.69 -5.55 -14.84
CA CYS A 199 2.10 -5.76 -14.53
C CYS A 199 2.94 -5.88 -15.80
N ASN A 200 4.11 -5.23 -15.81
CA ASN A 200 5.17 -5.54 -16.76
C ASN A 200 6.55 -5.56 -16.05
N PRO A 201 7.17 -6.74 -15.85
CA PRO A 201 8.44 -6.85 -15.13
C PRO A 201 9.64 -6.27 -15.90
N SER A 202 9.44 -5.78 -17.14
CA SER A 202 10.50 -5.13 -17.92
C SER A 202 10.87 -3.74 -17.38
N TYR A 203 9.93 -3.06 -16.73
CA TYR A 203 10.13 -1.70 -16.19
C TYR A 203 9.52 -1.52 -14.79
N LEU A 204 8.74 -2.46 -14.28
CA LEU A 204 8.28 -2.47 -12.89
C LEU A 204 9.18 -3.38 -12.05
N PRO A 205 9.93 -2.85 -11.08
CA PRO A 205 10.67 -3.67 -10.13
C PRO A 205 9.70 -4.32 -9.14
N GLU A 206 9.99 -5.55 -8.73
CA GLU A 206 9.34 -6.19 -7.60
C GLU A 206 9.74 -5.48 -6.31
N ILE A 207 8.81 -5.43 -5.36
CA ILE A 207 8.95 -4.57 -4.18
C ILE A 207 10.13 -4.96 -3.28
N LEU A 208 10.52 -6.24 -3.31
CA LEU A 208 11.63 -6.79 -2.54
C LEU A 208 12.93 -6.89 -3.34
N SER A 209 12.92 -6.50 -4.62
CA SER A 209 14.12 -6.60 -5.48
C SER A 209 15.17 -5.54 -5.15
N GLY A 210 14.74 -4.43 -4.56
CA GLY A 210 15.58 -3.26 -4.36
C GLY A 210 15.94 -2.55 -5.67
N TYR A 211 15.35 -2.88 -6.82
CA TYR A 211 15.65 -2.25 -8.09
C TYR A 211 14.78 -1.00 -8.35
N THR A 212 15.15 -0.24 -9.38
CA THR A 212 14.39 0.93 -9.87
C THR A 212 13.67 0.61 -11.17
N GLY A 213 12.97 1.58 -11.76
CA GLY A 213 12.36 1.44 -13.09
C GLY A 213 13.36 1.30 -14.23
N THR A 214 14.65 1.58 -13.96
CA THR A 214 15.75 1.43 -14.92
C THR A 214 16.65 0.27 -14.47
N MET A 215 16.41 -0.91 -15.06
CA MET A 215 17.15 -2.15 -14.72
C MET A 215 18.08 -2.59 -15.86
N SER A 216 19.25 -3.10 -15.51
CA SER A 216 20.14 -3.82 -16.44
C SER A 216 19.53 -5.16 -16.87
N LEU A 217 20.10 -5.81 -17.89
CA LEU A 217 19.63 -7.13 -18.32
C LEU A 217 19.62 -8.16 -17.18
N VAL A 218 20.69 -8.20 -16.37
CA VAL A 218 20.80 -9.13 -15.24
C VAL A 218 19.77 -8.81 -14.16
N GLN A 219 19.58 -7.53 -13.85
CA GLN A 219 18.54 -7.09 -12.89
C GLN A 219 17.14 -7.44 -13.38
N ARG A 220 16.86 -7.28 -14.67
CA ARG A 220 15.57 -7.69 -15.27
C ARG A 220 15.34 -9.19 -15.19
N ILE A 221 16.39 -9.99 -15.41
CA ILE A 221 16.32 -11.46 -15.28
C ILE A 221 16.00 -11.82 -13.82
N ASP A 222 16.75 -11.29 -12.86
CA ASP A 222 16.51 -11.56 -11.43
C ASP A 222 15.13 -11.06 -10.97
N ASN A 223 14.71 -9.87 -11.40
CA ASN A 223 13.38 -9.33 -11.13
C ASN A 223 12.26 -10.25 -11.66
N LEU A 224 12.43 -10.76 -12.89
CA LEU A 224 11.50 -11.74 -13.47
C LEU A 224 11.50 -13.05 -12.68
N MET A 225 12.67 -13.55 -12.27
CA MET A 225 12.75 -14.79 -11.49
C MET A 225 12.08 -14.65 -10.12
N LEU A 226 12.24 -13.50 -9.45
CA LEU A 226 11.56 -13.21 -8.20
C LEU A 226 10.03 -13.14 -8.38
N LEU A 227 9.56 -12.50 -9.47
CA LEU A 227 8.15 -12.48 -9.83
C LEU A 227 7.60 -13.89 -10.09
N LEU A 228 8.30 -14.71 -10.86
CA LEU A 228 7.90 -16.08 -11.16
C LEU A 228 7.85 -16.94 -9.90
N TYR A 229 8.86 -16.81 -9.04
CA TYR A 229 8.91 -17.49 -7.74
C TYR A 229 7.72 -17.11 -6.85
N THR A 230 7.48 -15.82 -6.67
CA THR A 230 6.38 -15.35 -5.82
C THR A 230 5.01 -15.71 -6.39
N THR A 231 4.82 -15.59 -7.71
CA THR A 231 3.52 -15.84 -8.38
C THR A 231 3.18 -17.32 -8.48
N TYR A 232 4.13 -18.16 -8.92
CA TYR A 232 3.83 -19.57 -9.24
C TYR A 232 4.20 -20.54 -8.11
N TRP A 233 5.09 -20.14 -7.19
CA TRP A 233 5.54 -21.03 -6.11
C TRP A 233 5.01 -20.58 -4.73
N LEU A 234 5.19 -19.32 -4.36
CA LEU A 234 4.86 -18.85 -3.01
C LEU A 234 3.37 -18.57 -2.82
N LYS A 235 2.78 -17.72 -3.67
CA LYS A 235 1.38 -17.27 -3.57
C LYS A 235 0.38 -18.44 -3.49
N PRO A 236 0.42 -19.47 -4.37
CA PRO A 236 -0.56 -20.57 -4.30
C PRO A 236 -0.46 -21.40 -3.02
N ARG A 237 0.74 -21.52 -2.44
CA ARG A 237 0.93 -22.23 -1.16
C ARG A 237 0.31 -21.46 -0.01
N VAL A 238 0.63 -20.17 0.10
CA VAL A 238 0.10 -19.31 1.16
C VAL A 238 -1.41 -19.22 1.06
N LEU A 239 -1.97 -19.00 -0.13
CA LEU A 239 -3.41 -18.92 -0.32
C LEU A 239 -4.12 -20.22 0.07
N LYS A 240 -3.54 -21.38 -0.26
CA LYS A 240 -4.09 -22.67 0.18
C LYS A 240 -4.06 -22.83 1.70
N GLU A 241 -2.99 -22.40 2.37
CA GLU A 241 -2.95 -22.39 3.84
C GLU A 241 -4.00 -21.46 4.43
N GLN A 242 -4.20 -20.28 3.85
CA GLN A 242 -5.24 -19.34 4.24
C GLN A 242 -6.64 -19.90 4.02
N ASP A 243 -6.90 -20.60 2.91
CA ASP A 243 -8.18 -21.27 2.64
C ASP A 243 -8.50 -22.33 3.71
N VAL A 244 -7.50 -23.09 4.16
CA VAL A 244 -7.65 -24.05 5.28
C VAL A 244 -8.03 -23.34 6.58
N LEU A 245 -7.42 -22.20 6.88
CA LEU A 245 -7.80 -21.40 8.05
C LEU A 245 -9.21 -20.82 7.91
N MET A 246 -9.57 -20.34 6.71
CA MET A 246 -10.90 -19.83 6.40
C MET A 246 -11.96 -20.92 6.65
N GLU A 247 -11.75 -22.13 6.12
CA GLU A 247 -12.65 -23.26 6.32
C GLU A 247 -12.76 -23.65 7.80
N LYS A 248 -11.63 -23.69 8.51
CA LYS A 248 -11.57 -24.06 9.94
C LYS A 248 -12.36 -23.13 10.84
N TYR A 249 -12.28 -21.81 10.62
CA TYR A 249 -12.86 -20.81 11.54
C TYR A 249 -14.18 -20.20 11.04
N PHE A 250 -14.49 -20.31 9.75
CA PHE A 250 -15.71 -19.74 9.15
C PHE A 250 -16.61 -20.78 8.46
N HIS A 251 -16.20 -22.07 8.40
CA HIS A 251 -16.97 -23.17 7.81
C HIS A 251 -17.28 -23.00 6.31
N THR A 252 -16.35 -22.40 5.57
CA THR A 252 -16.48 -22.04 4.16
C THR A 252 -15.98 -23.15 3.21
N SER A 253 -16.42 -24.38 3.42
CA SER A 253 -15.91 -25.53 2.66
C SER A 253 -16.08 -25.33 1.15
N GLY A 254 -14.99 -25.50 0.40
CA GLY A 254 -14.97 -25.34 -1.06
C GLY A 254 -14.89 -23.90 -1.59
N ILE A 255 -14.85 -22.88 -0.73
CA ILE A 255 -14.67 -21.47 -1.13
C ILE A 255 -13.19 -21.12 -1.05
N ARG A 256 -12.64 -20.52 -2.11
CA ARG A 256 -11.27 -19.99 -2.13
C ARG A 256 -11.30 -18.49 -1.83
N GLY A 257 -10.43 -18.03 -0.94
CA GLY A 257 -10.34 -16.61 -0.59
C GLY A 257 -9.94 -15.72 -1.77
N GLU A 258 -9.12 -16.25 -2.69
CA GLU A 258 -8.74 -15.53 -3.92
C GLU A 258 -9.95 -15.17 -4.79
N ASP A 259 -10.89 -16.10 -4.96
CA ASP A 259 -12.09 -15.91 -5.77
C ASP A 259 -13.04 -14.85 -5.13
N LEU A 260 -12.98 -14.67 -3.80
CA LEU A 260 -13.76 -13.65 -3.10
C LEU A 260 -13.22 -12.23 -3.34
N VAL A 261 -11.90 -12.05 -3.41
CA VAL A 261 -11.30 -10.74 -3.68
C VAL A 261 -11.57 -10.31 -5.11
N GLU A 262 -11.36 -11.19 -6.09
CA GLU A 262 -11.42 -10.81 -7.51
C GLU A 262 -12.84 -10.42 -7.97
N ASN A 263 -13.88 -11.00 -7.37
CA ASN A 263 -15.27 -10.80 -7.82
C ASN A 263 -15.93 -9.53 -7.25
N TYR A 264 -15.60 -9.08 -6.03
CA TYR A 264 -16.40 -8.08 -5.31
C TYR A 264 -15.71 -6.73 -5.05
N THR A 265 -14.51 -6.52 -5.60
CA THR A 265 -13.61 -5.49 -5.06
C THR A 265 -13.52 -4.21 -5.88
N LEU A 266 -13.65 -3.08 -5.17
CA LEU A 266 -12.94 -1.83 -5.48
C LEU A 266 -11.59 -1.86 -4.74
N LEU A 267 -10.48 -1.57 -5.43
CA LEU A 267 -9.15 -1.56 -4.85
C LEU A 267 -8.74 -0.13 -4.48
N MET A 268 -8.43 0.09 -3.20
CA MET A 268 -7.83 1.30 -2.68
C MET A 268 -6.34 1.09 -2.44
N LEU A 269 -5.50 2.03 -2.84
CA LEU A 269 -4.06 1.99 -2.59
C LEU A 269 -3.68 3.17 -1.72
N SER A 270 -3.08 2.95 -0.54
CA SER A 270 -2.67 4.03 0.35
C SER A 270 -1.40 4.77 -0.12
N THR A 271 -1.16 4.81 -1.44
CA THR A 271 0.01 5.43 -2.07
C THR A 271 -0.40 6.47 -3.10
N SER A 272 0.55 7.31 -3.53
CA SER A 272 0.37 8.30 -4.58
C SER A 272 1.19 7.94 -5.82
N TRP A 273 0.86 8.57 -6.94
CA TRP A 273 1.62 8.41 -8.18
C TRP A 273 3.08 8.86 -8.07
N LEU A 274 3.43 9.70 -7.09
CA LEU A 274 4.80 10.16 -6.88
C LEU A 274 5.75 9.04 -6.45
N LEU A 275 5.25 8.10 -5.65
CA LEU A 275 6.04 7.04 -5.03
C LEU A 275 6.00 5.71 -5.78
N THR A 276 5.33 5.68 -6.92
CA THR A 276 5.21 4.48 -7.76
C THR A 276 5.80 4.73 -9.15
N TYR A 277 6.02 3.65 -9.90
CA TYR A 277 6.38 3.74 -11.31
C TYR A 277 5.10 3.75 -12.17
N PRO A 278 5.05 4.58 -13.23
CA PRO A 278 3.90 4.65 -14.13
C PRO A 278 3.50 3.27 -14.66
N ARG A 279 2.19 2.99 -14.63
CA ARG A 279 1.60 1.73 -15.13
C ARG A 279 0.15 1.94 -15.54
N PRO A 280 -0.41 1.09 -16.41
CA PRO A 280 -1.85 1.08 -16.65
C PRO A 280 -2.63 0.62 -15.41
N THR A 281 -3.73 1.31 -15.11
CA THR A 281 -4.61 1.01 -13.98
C THR A 281 -6.06 1.04 -14.41
N LEU A 282 -6.85 0.09 -13.91
CA LEU A 282 -8.29 0.04 -14.19
C LEU A 282 -9.07 1.07 -13.34
N PRO A 283 -10.28 1.49 -13.79
CA PRO A 283 -11.11 2.46 -13.06
C PRO A 283 -11.51 2.04 -11.64
N ASN A 284 -11.53 0.74 -11.33
CA ASN A 284 -11.81 0.24 -9.98
C ASN A 284 -10.59 0.29 -9.03
N THR A 285 -9.48 0.90 -9.45
CA THR A 285 -8.28 1.12 -8.62
C THR A 285 -8.11 2.59 -8.28
N ILE A 286 -8.26 2.92 -7.00
CA ILE A 286 -8.24 4.29 -6.48
C ILE A 286 -6.98 4.49 -5.63
N LEU A 287 -6.15 5.46 -6.02
CA LEU A 287 -4.98 5.84 -5.24
C LEU A 287 -5.35 6.92 -4.22
N LEU A 288 -4.91 6.72 -2.99
CA LEU A 288 -5.27 7.50 -1.80
C LEU A 288 -4.00 7.94 -1.06
N GLY A 289 -3.03 8.53 -1.75
CA GLY A 289 -1.75 8.89 -1.15
C GLY A 289 -1.58 10.40 -0.99
N PRO A 290 -1.20 10.92 0.18
CA PRO A 290 -1.00 10.24 1.48
C PRO A 290 -2.20 10.34 2.46
N ILE A 291 -3.06 9.31 2.50
CA ILE A 291 -4.33 9.33 3.27
C ILE A 291 -4.20 9.40 4.79
N HIS A 292 -3.08 8.96 5.37
CA HIS A 292 -2.89 8.97 6.83
C HIS A 292 -2.47 10.34 7.37
N LEU A 293 -2.24 11.33 6.50
CA LEU A 293 -1.94 12.69 6.92
C LEU A 293 -3.24 13.38 7.34
N GLU A 294 -3.26 13.83 8.59
CA GLU A 294 -4.22 14.82 9.08
C GLU A 294 -3.43 16.08 9.45
N ASP A 295 -4.16 17.16 9.75
CA ASP A 295 -3.56 18.41 10.16
C ASP A 295 -2.55 18.21 11.31
N PRO A 296 -1.35 18.84 11.22
CA PRO A 296 -0.36 18.77 12.28
C PRO A 296 -0.92 19.25 13.62
N ARG A 297 -0.63 18.49 14.67
CA ARG A 297 -1.02 18.85 16.04
C ARG A 297 0.13 19.58 16.75
N PRO A 298 -0.16 20.42 17.75
CA PRO A 298 0.87 21.03 18.57
C PRO A 298 1.79 19.98 19.20
N LEU A 299 3.11 20.19 19.08
CA LEU A 299 4.10 19.33 19.70
C LEU A 299 4.06 19.47 21.23
N PRO A 300 4.43 18.42 22.00
CA PRO A 300 4.69 18.56 23.42
C PRO A 300 5.69 19.69 23.68
N GLN A 301 5.43 20.51 24.71
CA GLN A 301 6.17 21.75 24.96
C GLN A 301 7.70 21.57 25.00
N GLU A 302 8.19 20.50 25.63
CA GLU A 302 9.62 20.19 25.68
C GLU A 302 10.21 19.95 24.29
N LEU A 303 9.48 19.23 23.43
CA LEU A 303 9.90 18.93 22.06
C LEU A 303 9.88 20.20 21.20
N GLN A 304 8.84 21.04 21.36
CA GLN A 304 8.73 22.32 20.70
C GLN A 304 9.93 23.23 21.03
N GLN A 305 10.20 23.43 22.33
CA GLN A 305 11.35 24.23 22.80
C GLN A 305 12.70 23.67 22.33
N TRP A 306 12.82 22.34 22.29
CA TRP A 306 13.99 21.70 21.71
C TRP A 306 14.14 21.98 20.23
N MET A 307 13.06 21.96 19.44
CA MET A 307 13.17 22.21 18.00
C MET A 307 13.39 23.70 17.68
N ASP A 308 12.75 24.60 18.42
CA ASP A 308 12.85 26.05 18.23
C ASP A 308 14.25 26.60 18.51
N GLY A 309 14.93 26.04 19.52
CA GLY A 309 16.29 26.44 19.86
C GLY A 309 17.37 25.94 18.87
N ALA A 310 16.99 25.24 17.79
CA ALA A 310 17.93 24.82 16.76
C ALA A 310 18.35 26.00 15.87
N LYS A 311 19.66 26.31 15.87
CA LYS A 311 20.23 27.41 15.08
C LYS A 311 20.20 27.09 13.59
N ASP A 312 20.76 25.95 13.21
CA ASP A 312 20.89 25.54 11.80
C ASP A 312 19.80 24.54 11.38
N GLY A 313 18.83 24.30 12.27
CA GLY A 313 17.70 23.40 12.02
C GLY A 313 17.81 22.04 12.72
N VAL A 314 16.79 21.23 12.50
CA VAL A 314 16.59 19.93 13.14
C VAL A 314 16.77 18.81 12.12
N ILE A 315 17.49 17.78 12.53
CA ILE A 315 17.61 16.51 11.80
C ILE A 315 16.88 15.44 12.60
N TYR A 316 15.86 14.84 12.00
CA TYR A 316 15.10 13.77 12.65
C TYR A 316 15.62 12.41 12.19
N PHE A 317 15.75 11.46 13.11
CA PHE A 317 16.18 10.09 12.85
C PHE A 317 15.18 9.09 13.45
N SER A 318 14.59 8.26 12.59
CA SER A 318 13.74 7.14 12.96
C SER A 318 13.94 5.96 12.02
N LEU A 319 14.02 4.75 12.55
CA LEU A 319 14.02 3.51 11.77
C LEU A 319 12.63 2.85 11.68
N GLY A 320 11.56 3.59 12.03
CA GLY A 320 10.18 3.14 11.88
C GLY A 320 9.67 2.34 13.08
N SER A 321 8.56 1.63 12.91
CA SER A 321 7.88 0.88 13.98
C SER A 321 8.51 -0.49 14.24
N ASN A 322 8.97 -1.16 13.19
CA ASN A 322 9.37 -2.57 13.26
C ASN A 322 10.88 -2.77 13.45
N MET A 323 11.70 -1.84 12.95
CA MET A 323 13.15 -1.82 13.23
C MET A 323 13.43 -0.93 14.44
N GLN A 324 14.11 -1.47 15.44
CA GLN A 324 14.47 -0.74 16.65
C GLN A 324 15.86 -0.14 16.50
N SER A 325 16.00 1.17 16.68
CA SER A 325 17.33 1.82 16.66
C SER A 325 18.22 1.29 17.79
N ALA A 326 17.61 0.87 18.89
CA ALA A 326 18.32 0.24 20.01
C ALA A 326 18.96 -1.13 19.66
N SER A 327 18.59 -1.77 18.55
CA SER A 327 19.23 -3.02 18.10
C SER A 327 20.39 -2.81 17.14
N LEU A 328 20.79 -1.56 16.85
CA LEU A 328 21.95 -1.28 16.03
C LEU A 328 23.24 -1.73 16.72
N ASP A 329 24.16 -2.30 15.95
CA ASP A 329 25.48 -2.68 16.42
C ASP A 329 26.20 -1.49 17.04
N GLU A 330 27.06 -1.77 18.03
CA GLU A 330 27.76 -0.73 18.77
C GLU A 330 28.60 0.18 17.85
N ASP A 331 29.23 -0.39 16.83
CA ASP A 331 30.03 0.36 15.86
C ASP A 331 29.17 1.31 15.01
N LYS A 332 28.00 0.84 14.54
CA LYS A 332 27.03 1.66 13.80
C LYS A 332 26.50 2.79 14.70
N ARG A 333 26.15 2.48 15.95
CA ARG A 333 25.72 3.46 16.96
C ARG A 333 26.79 4.53 17.22
N LYS A 334 28.04 4.13 17.43
CA LYS A 334 29.18 5.05 17.62
C LYS A 334 29.41 5.92 16.38
N ALA A 335 29.31 5.34 15.19
CA ALA A 335 29.43 6.09 13.94
C ALA A 335 28.37 7.18 13.81
N ILE A 336 27.09 6.85 14.06
CA ILE A 336 25.98 7.81 14.06
C ILE A 336 26.23 8.95 15.05
N LEU A 337 26.57 8.61 16.31
CA LEU A 337 26.83 9.62 17.34
C LEU A 337 28.05 10.47 17.03
N TYR A 338 29.09 9.90 16.41
CA TYR A 338 30.24 10.66 15.92
C TYR A 338 29.81 11.67 14.86
N SER A 339 29.01 11.24 13.88
CA SER A 339 28.55 12.10 12.80
C SER A 339 27.67 13.24 13.33
N PHE A 340 26.80 12.98 14.31
CA PHE A 340 25.97 14.03 14.93
C PHE A 340 26.78 15.12 15.64
N ARG A 341 27.94 14.76 16.22
CA ARG A 341 28.87 15.73 16.84
C ARG A 341 29.50 16.69 15.81
N GLN A 342 29.58 16.29 14.54
CA GLN A 342 30.12 17.15 13.48
C GLN A 342 29.18 18.29 13.07
N PHE A 343 27.95 18.30 13.59
CA PHE A 343 26.95 19.33 13.33
C PHE A 343 26.47 19.99 14.63
N PRO A 344 27.37 20.68 15.38
CA PRO A 344 27.08 21.17 16.73
C PRO A 344 25.97 22.23 16.80
N ASN A 345 25.67 22.91 15.68
CA ASN A 345 24.60 23.91 15.58
C ASN A 345 23.24 23.33 15.17
N HIS A 346 23.20 22.06 14.74
CA HIS A 346 21.96 21.35 14.44
C HIS A 346 21.51 20.60 15.70
N ARG A 347 20.20 20.48 15.86
CA ARG A 347 19.62 19.61 16.89
C ARG A 347 19.13 18.31 16.24
N PHE A 348 19.41 17.19 16.89
CA PHE A 348 18.98 15.88 16.45
C PHE A 348 17.85 15.38 17.32
N LEU A 349 16.85 14.79 16.68
CA LEU A 349 15.81 14.00 17.33
C LEU A 349 15.99 12.56 16.90
N TRP A 350 16.16 11.64 17.84
CA TRP A 350 16.36 10.23 17.54
C TRP A 350 15.34 9.36 18.27
N LYS A 351 14.47 8.69 17.51
CA LYS A 351 13.59 7.65 18.05
C LYS A 351 14.45 6.46 18.51
N TRP A 352 14.45 6.20 19.82
CA TRP A 352 15.32 5.22 20.48
C TRP A 352 14.54 4.47 21.56
N GLU A 353 14.42 3.16 21.41
CA GLU A 353 13.42 2.34 22.11
C GLU A 353 13.81 1.94 23.55
N THR A 354 15.03 2.24 24.00
CA THR A 354 15.49 1.95 25.38
C THR A 354 15.68 3.23 26.21
N ASP A 355 15.85 3.08 27.52
CA ASP A 355 15.95 4.23 28.44
C ASP A 355 17.32 4.93 28.41
N VAL A 356 18.36 4.24 27.98
CA VAL A 356 19.74 4.75 28.02
C VAL A 356 20.40 4.58 26.65
N LEU A 357 20.93 5.69 26.14
CA LEU A 357 21.86 5.72 25.01
C LEU A 357 23.21 6.23 25.53
N PRO A 358 24.24 5.37 25.63
CA PRO A 358 25.57 5.79 26.09
C PRO A 358 26.18 6.85 25.17
N ASP A 359 26.96 7.77 25.75
CA ASP A 359 27.69 8.83 25.04
C ASP A 359 26.81 9.75 24.20
N LEU A 360 25.61 10.08 24.69
CA LEU A 360 24.67 10.98 24.01
C LEU A 360 25.23 12.42 23.93
N PRO A 361 25.44 12.97 22.72
CA PRO A 361 25.88 14.35 22.54
C PRO A 361 24.82 15.36 23.02
N PRO A 362 25.24 16.56 23.48
CA PRO A 362 24.31 17.57 24.00
C PRO A 362 23.38 18.16 22.93
N ASN A 363 23.61 17.89 21.65
CA ASN A 363 22.75 18.31 20.54
C ASN A 363 21.79 17.20 20.09
N VAL A 364 21.65 16.10 20.84
CA VAL A 364 20.77 14.97 20.50
C VAL A 364 19.75 14.74 21.60
N MET A 365 18.46 14.63 21.23
CA MET A 365 17.38 14.24 22.13
C MET A 365 16.78 12.90 21.68
N CYS A 366 16.60 11.99 22.64
CA CYS A 366 16.02 10.66 22.41
C CYS A 366 14.66 10.49 23.09
N ARG A 367 13.76 9.75 22.43
CA ARG A 367 12.46 9.30 22.96
C ARG A 367 12.09 7.94 22.36
N LYS A 368 11.39 7.12 23.15
CA LYS A 368 10.90 5.79 22.71
C LYS A 368 9.90 5.87 21.56
N TRP A 369 9.08 6.92 21.58
CA TRP A 369 8.12 7.23 20.52
C TRP A 369 8.09 8.73 20.31
N MET A 370 7.90 9.14 19.06
CA MET A 370 7.88 10.55 18.66
C MET A 370 6.69 10.82 17.73
N PRO A 371 6.03 11.98 17.82
CA PRO A 371 4.96 12.38 16.90
C PRO A 371 5.56 12.76 15.54
N GLN A 372 5.99 11.76 14.77
CA GLN A 372 6.79 11.92 13.55
C GLN A 372 6.19 12.90 12.54
N ARG A 373 4.90 12.76 12.23
CA ARG A 373 4.17 13.66 11.32
C ARG A 373 4.29 15.12 11.77
N ASP A 374 4.01 15.38 13.04
CA ASP A 374 4.01 16.73 13.61
C ASP A 374 5.45 17.29 13.70
N ILE A 375 6.46 16.43 13.90
CA ILE A 375 7.88 16.80 13.81
C ILE A 375 8.23 17.20 12.38
N LEU A 376 7.90 16.38 11.38
CA LEU A 376 8.22 16.63 9.97
C LEU A 376 7.54 17.90 9.45
N ALA A 377 6.35 18.23 9.97
CA ALA A 377 5.65 19.47 9.68
C ALA A 377 6.32 20.73 10.26
N HIS A 378 7.25 20.58 11.22
CA HIS A 378 7.85 21.72 11.90
C HIS A 378 8.86 22.45 10.98
N PRO A 379 8.81 23.79 10.86
CA PRO A 379 9.59 24.55 9.87
C PRO A 379 11.12 24.48 10.06
N LYS A 380 11.57 24.10 11.26
CA LYS A 380 12.99 23.88 11.58
C LYS A 380 13.51 22.53 11.12
N VAL A 381 12.69 21.55 10.78
CA VAL A 381 13.20 20.26 10.26
C VAL A 381 13.75 20.46 8.86
N LYS A 382 14.98 19.99 8.64
CA LYS A 382 15.69 20.15 7.36
C LYS A 382 16.13 18.84 6.72
N LEU A 383 16.10 17.74 7.47
CA LEU A 383 16.53 16.44 7.00
C LEU A 383 15.87 15.34 7.82
N PHE A 384 15.45 14.27 7.15
CA PHE A 384 14.96 13.07 7.77
C PHE A 384 15.86 11.86 7.44
N ILE A 385 16.53 11.32 8.45
CA ILE A 385 17.21 10.04 8.37
C ILE A 385 16.19 8.95 8.69
N THR A 386 15.91 8.08 7.74
CA THR A 386 14.79 7.15 7.78
C THR A 386 15.17 5.77 7.30
N GLN A 387 14.45 4.74 7.72
CA GLN A 387 14.50 3.42 7.07
C GLN A 387 13.84 3.41 5.68
N GLY A 388 13.07 4.44 5.30
CA GLY A 388 12.43 4.52 3.98
C GLY A 388 11.12 3.73 3.85
N GLY A 389 10.38 3.58 4.96
CA GLY A 389 9.01 3.05 4.90
C GLY A 389 8.08 3.97 4.10
N LEU A 390 7.05 3.40 3.46
CA LEU A 390 6.13 4.13 2.58
C LEU A 390 5.49 5.35 3.27
N GLN A 391 4.86 5.16 4.42
CA GLN A 391 4.15 6.21 5.16
C GLN A 391 5.10 7.31 5.63
N SER A 392 6.29 6.94 6.12
CA SER A 392 7.36 7.87 6.49
C SER A 392 7.85 8.71 5.30
N SER A 393 7.98 8.09 4.13
CA SER A 393 8.42 8.77 2.91
C SER A 393 7.35 9.73 2.40
N GLN A 394 6.09 9.35 2.50
CA GLN A 394 4.94 10.19 2.20
C GLN A 394 4.88 11.45 3.08
N GLU A 395 5.03 11.28 4.40
CA GLU A 395 5.09 12.40 5.35
C GLU A 395 6.22 13.37 5.00
N ALA A 396 7.42 12.86 4.73
CA ALA A 396 8.58 13.68 4.42
C ALA A 396 8.42 14.46 3.10
N ILE A 397 7.91 13.81 2.05
CA ILE A 397 7.62 14.49 0.77
C ILE A 397 6.56 15.56 0.97
N HIS A 398 5.46 15.23 1.66
CA HIS A 398 4.36 16.17 1.86
C HIS A 398 4.84 17.46 2.55
N PHE A 399 5.67 17.34 3.60
CA PHE A 399 6.23 18.49 4.32
C PHE A 399 7.53 19.07 3.73
N GLY A 400 7.99 18.58 2.57
CA GLY A 400 9.15 19.16 1.90
C GLY A 400 10.49 18.86 2.58
N VAL A 401 10.60 17.73 3.27
CA VAL A 401 11.81 17.32 4.01
C VAL A 401 12.60 16.28 3.20
N PRO A 402 13.84 16.58 2.77
CA PRO A 402 14.67 15.60 2.05
C PRO A 402 15.15 14.49 3.00
N MET A 403 15.62 13.38 2.44
CA MET A 403 15.84 12.15 3.20
C MET A 403 17.26 11.57 3.06
N ILE A 404 17.70 10.86 4.09
CA ILE A 404 18.74 9.83 3.97
C ILE A 404 18.09 8.51 4.33
N GLY A 405 18.08 7.56 3.39
CA GLY A 405 17.45 6.27 3.57
C GLY A 405 18.46 5.19 3.96
N ILE A 406 18.16 4.46 5.05
CA ILE A 406 18.93 3.31 5.55
C ILE A 406 18.00 2.10 5.60
N PRO A 407 17.77 1.41 4.47
CA PRO A 407 16.72 0.41 4.36
C PRO A 407 17.13 -0.95 4.92
N TYR A 408 16.36 -1.49 5.88
CA TYR A 408 16.67 -2.75 6.55
C TYR A 408 15.84 -3.93 6.06
N ILE A 409 14.55 -3.73 5.79
CA ILE A 409 13.59 -4.82 5.56
C ILE A 409 12.56 -4.48 4.49
N ALA A 410 11.91 -5.52 3.96
CA ALA A 410 10.74 -5.40 3.10
C ALA A 410 10.96 -4.48 1.87
N ASP A 411 10.04 -3.55 1.66
CA ASP A 411 9.93 -2.62 0.54
C ASP A 411 10.91 -1.44 0.61
N GLN A 412 11.58 -1.27 1.75
CA GLN A 412 12.38 -0.10 2.07
C GLN A 412 13.49 0.15 1.05
N GLN A 413 14.17 -0.89 0.57
CA GLN A 413 15.24 -0.72 -0.43
C GLN A 413 14.71 -0.10 -1.71
N THR A 414 13.63 -0.65 -2.25
CA THR A 414 12.97 -0.16 -3.47
C THR A 414 12.46 1.26 -3.29
N ASN A 415 11.85 1.56 -2.14
CA ASN A 415 11.37 2.92 -1.82
C ASN A 415 12.53 3.93 -1.77
N VAL A 416 13.60 3.65 -1.04
CA VAL A 416 14.75 4.57 -0.93
C VAL A 416 15.41 4.78 -2.30
N ARG A 417 15.58 3.71 -3.09
CA ARG A 417 16.15 3.85 -4.44
C ARG A 417 15.28 4.69 -5.36
N LYS A 418 13.95 4.59 -5.25
CA LYS A 418 13.02 5.48 -5.96
C LYS A 418 13.20 6.94 -5.54
N LEU A 419 13.33 7.21 -4.24
CA LEU A 419 13.56 8.57 -3.72
C LEU A 419 14.91 9.15 -4.15
N GLU A 420 15.94 8.30 -4.23
CA GLU A 420 17.25 8.69 -4.77
C GLU A 420 17.19 8.97 -6.27
N GLU A 421 16.46 8.17 -7.06
CA GLU A 421 16.19 8.43 -8.49
C GLU A 421 15.45 9.76 -8.71
N MET A 422 14.51 10.10 -7.81
CA MET A 422 13.86 11.41 -7.79
C MET A 422 14.85 12.54 -7.44
N GLY A 423 15.96 12.22 -6.78
CA GLY A 423 16.99 13.17 -6.33
C GLY A 423 16.61 13.94 -5.07
N ILE A 424 15.78 13.34 -4.21
CA ILE A 424 15.34 13.91 -2.92
C ILE A 424 15.81 13.09 -1.71
N ALA A 425 16.53 12.00 -1.97
CA ALA A 425 17.13 11.19 -0.92
C ALA A 425 18.52 10.68 -1.29
N ARG A 426 19.28 10.28 -0.28
CA ARG A 426 20.52 9.51 -0.42
C ARG A 426 20.33 8.10 0.12
N TYR A 427 20.65 7.07 -0.67
CA TYR A 427 20.66 5.68 -0.21
C TYR A 427 21.95 5.37 0.53
N LEU A 428 21.87 4.73 1.70
CA LEU A 428 23.00 4.16 2.43
C LEU A 428 22.73 2.68 2.72
N GLU A 429 23.63 1.81 2.29
CA GLU A 429 23.55 0.37 2.58
C GLU A 429 23.86 0.12 4.07
N PRO A 430 22.93 -0.46 4.86
CA PRO A 430 23.07 -0.56 6.31
C PRO A 430 24.33 -1.27 6.82
N ASP A 431 24.90 -2.19 6.04
CA ASP A 431 26.04 -3.01 6.44
C ASP A 431 27.40 -2.39 6.12
N TYR A 432 27.46 -1.49 5.13
CA TYR A 432 28.73 -0.95 4.62
C TYR A 432 28.84 0.57 4.76
N ASP A 433 27.71 1.28 4.67
CA ASP A 433 27.71 2.75 4.56
C ASP A 433 27.48 3.47 5.88
N ILE A 434 27.17 2.76 6.96
CA ILE A 434 26.96 3.35 8.29
C ILE A 434 28.31 3.57 8.99
N THR A 435 29.10 4.46 8.41
CA THR A 435 30.42 4.85 8.90
C THR A 435 30.45 6.34 9.24
N PRO A 436 31.38 6.79 10.11
CA PRO A 436 31.53 8.21 10.45
C PRO A 436 31.64 9.13 9.23
N HIS A 437 32.48 8.75 8.27
CA HIS A 437 32.76 9.53 7.07
C HIS A 437 31.53 9.61 6.16
N THR A 438 30.98 8.45 5.79
CA THR A 438 29.85 8.36 4.85
C THR A 438 28.62 9.07 5.38
N LEU A 439 28.31 8.95 6.67
CA LEU A 439 27.17 9.65 7.29
C LEU A 439 27.36 11.18 7.30
N VAL A 440 28.56 11.68 7.60
CA VAL A 440 28.84 13.13 7.57
C VAL A 440 28.72 13.65 6.14
N GLU A 441 29.24 12.92 5.16
CA GLU A 441 29.14 13.28 3.75
C GLU A 441 27.69 13.25 3.27
N ALA A 442 26.91 12.22 3.62
CA ALA A 442 25.51 12.10 3.27
C ALA A 442 24.68 13.25 3.85
N ILE A 443 24.89 13.61 5.12
CA ILE A 443 24.22 14.76 5.74
C ILE A 443 24.60 16.05 5.02
N LYS A 444 25.89 16.32 4.78
CA LYS A 444 26.33 17.53 4.07
C LYS A 444 25.76 17.63 2.65
N SER A 445 25.88 16.55 1.88
CA SER A 445 25.47 16.50 0.47
C SER A 445 23.95 16.53 0.28
N THR A 446 23.17 16.12 1.27
CA THR A 446 21.70 16.20 1.21
C THR A 446 21.22 17.56 1.72
N LEU A 447 21.76 18.02 2.85
CA LEU A 447 21.30 19.22 3.52
C LEU A 447 21.66 20.50 2.75
N PHE A 448 22.89 20.60 2.23
CA PHE A 448 23.42 21.82 1.62
C PHE A 448 23.37 21.81 0.08
N ASN A 449 22.72 20.83 -0.53
CA ASN A 449 22.59 20.77 -1.98
C ASN A 449 21.31 21.45 -2.45
N SER A 450 21.45 22.59 -3.13
CA SER A 450 20.33 23.37 -3.65
C SER A 450 19.45 22.58 -4.63
N THR A 451 20.01 21.64 -5.38
CA THR A 451 19.23 20.80 -6.31
C THR A 451 18.29 19.87 -5.55
N VAL A 452 18.76 19.29 -4.44
CA VAL A 452 17.94 18.43 -3.58
C VAL A 452 16.80 19.25 -2.98
N GLN A 453 17.09 20.46 -2.48
CA GLN A 453 16.09 21.37 -1.90
C GLN A 453 15.04 21.81 -2.92
N GLN A 454 15.45 22.19 -4.13
CA GLN A 454 14.50 22.56 -5.21
C GLN A 454 13.60 21.37 -5.60
N LYS A 455 14.16 20.17 -5.67
CA LYS A 455 13.40 18.96 -6.02
C LYS A 455 12.41 18.58 -4.93
N ILE A 456 12.80 18.61 -3.65
CA ILE A 456 11.88 18.26 -2.56
C ILE A 456 10.77 19.29 -2.41
N GLU A 457 11.06 20.59 -2.61
CA GLU A 457 10.02 21.63 -2.67
C GLU A 457 9.05 21.40 -3.83
N PHE A 458 9.55 21.01 -5.00
CA PHE A 458 8.72 20.68 -6.15
C PHE A 458 7.81 19.47 -5.88
N TYR A 459 8.34 18.38 -5.35
CA TYR A 459 7.54 17.19 -5.05
C TYR A 459 6.59 17.39 -3.87
N SER A 460 6.95 18.23 -2.89
CA SER A 460 6.04 18.65 -1.82
C SER A 460 4.84 19.40 -2.40
N LYS A 461 5.08 20.37 -3.30
CA LYS A 461 3.97 21.06 -4.00
C LYS A 461 3.08 20.07 -4.72
N LEU A 462 3.66 19.13 -5.49
CA LEU A 462 2.88 18.10 -6.18
C LEU A 462 2.08 17.21 -5.21
N SER A 463 2.66 16.83 -4.08
CA SER A 463 2.00 15.99 -3.06
C SER A 463 0.87 16.73 -2.32
N ASN A 464 0.77 18.05 -2.48
CA ASN A 464 -0.32 18.87 -1.96
C ASN A 464 -1.29 19.31 -3.07
N MET A 465 -1.04 18.93 -4.33
CA MET A 465 -1.89 19.24 -5.49
C MET A 465 -2.89 18.10 -5.73
N ASP A 466 -3.78 17.86 -4.76
CA ASP A 466 -4.90 16.95 -4.98
C ASP A 466 -6.15 17.75 -5.40
N MET A 467 -6.86 17.25 -6.41
CA MET A 467 -8.17 17.80 -6.77
C MET A 467 -9.18 17.65 -5.61
N MET A 468 -8.97 16.64 -4.78
CA MET A 468 -9.81 16.28 -3.65
C MET A 468 -8.93 15.68 -2.55
N PRO A 469 -9.04 16.09 -1.29
CA PRO A 469 -8.25 15.51 -0.20
C PRO A 469 -8.38 13.97 -0.17
N PRO A 470 -7.29 13.22 0.07
CA PRO A 470 -7.33 11.76 -0.01
C PRO A 470 -8.40 11.08 0.86
N LEU A 471 -8.69 11.61 2.04
CA LEU A 471 -9.77 11.10 2.90
C LEU A 471 -11.16 11.33 2.32
N ASP A 472 -11.41 12.53 1.78
CA ASP A 472 -12.68 12.81 1.12
C ASP A 472 -12.85 11.90 -0.10
N LEU A 473 -11.78 11.68 -0.88
CA LEU A 473 -11.81 10.78 -2.03
C LEU A 473 -12.12 9.33 -1.62
N ALA A 474 -11.50 8.85 -0.55
CA ALA A 474 -11.80 7.53 0.01
C ALA A 474 -13.28 7.44 0.42
N TYR A 475 -13.79 8.46 1.11
CA TYR A 475 -15.18 8.53 1.52
C TYR A 475 -16.14 8.53 0.32
N TYR A 476 -15.86 9.31 -0.72
CA TYR A 476 -16.67 9.31 -1.94
C TYR A 476 -16.81 7.91 -2.54
N TRP A 477 -15.71 7.17 -2.63
CA TRP A 477 -15.73 5.80 -3.17
C TRP A 477 -16.38 4.79 -2.24
N ILE A 478 -16.23 4.94 -0.92
CA ILE A 478 -16.96 4.14 0.08
C ILE A 478 -18.47 4.35 -0.10
N GLU A 479 -18.92 5.61 -0.14
CA GLU A 479 -20.32 5.98 -0.37
C GLU A 479 -20.83 5.48 -1.72
N TYR A 480 -20.00 5.56 -2.76
CA TYR A 480 -20.33 5.04 -4.08
C TYR A 480 -20.62 3.53 -4.03
N VAL A 481 -19.75 2.76 -3.38
CA VAL A 481 -19.93 1.30 -3.22
C VAL A 481 -21.15 0.97 -2.38
N LEU A 482 -21.39 1.70 -1.29
CA LEU A 482 -22.58 1.55 -0.44
C LEU A 482 -23.87 1.79 -1.24
N LYS A 483 -23.95 2.91 -1.97
CA LYS A 483 -25.12 3.27 -2.80
C LYS A 483 -25.33 2.31 -3.96
N ALA A 484 -24.24 1.83 -4.56
CA ALA A 484 -24.28 0.81 -5.59
C ALA A 484 -24.58 -0.60 -5.05
N LYS A 485 -24.69 -0.77 -3.72
CA LYS A 485 -24.84 -2.07 -3.04
C LYS A 485 -23.78 -3.08 -3.51
N GLY A 486 -22.55 -2.60 -3.70
CA GLY A 486 -21.42 -3.39 -4.19
C GLY A 486 -21.35 -3.61 -5.70
N ASN A 487 -22.36 -3.22 -6.49
CA ASN A 487 -22.34 -3.40 -7.93
C ASN A 487 -21.47 -2.34 -8.63
N VAL A 488 -20.20 -2.69 -8.84
CA VAL A 488 -19.19 -1.84 -9.49
C VAL A 488 -18.63 -2.48 -10.77
N ASP A 489 -19.40 -3.36 -11.42
CA ASP A 489 -18.90 -4.17 -12.55
C ASP A 489 -18.48 -3.34 -13.77
N HIS A 490 -19.08 -2.17 -13.95
CA HIS A 490 -18.72 -1.21 -15.00
C HIS A 490 -17.31 -0.59 -14.80
N LEU A 491 -16.70 -0.73 -13.63
CA LEU A 491 -15.33 -0.29 -13.34
C LEU A 491 -14.31 -1.43 -13.49
N LYS A 492 -14.77 -2.68 -13.66
CA LYS A 492 -13.95 -3.88 -13.73
C LYS A 492 -13.76 -4.33 -15.17
N VAL A 493 -12.64 -5.01 -15.40
CA VAL A 493 -12.44 -5.83 -16.60
C VAL A 493 -12.40 -7.28 -16.14
N ASN A 494 -13.26 -8.13 -16.69
CA ASN A 494 -13.25 -9.56 -16.38
C ASN A 494 -12.12 -10.25 -17.15
N LEU A 495 -10.88 -10.13 -16.63
CA LEU A 495 -9.71 -10.80 -17.21
C LEU A 495 -9.76 -12.32 -17.04
N ASN A 496 -10.39 -12.81 -15.97
CA ASN A 496 -10.54 -14.25 -15.70
C ASN A 496 -11.48 -14.96 -16.69
N GLY A 497 -12.32 -14.21 -17.41
CA GLY A 497 -13.14 -14.72 -18.49
C GLY A 497 -12.36 -15.09 -19.76
N PHE A 498 -11.09 -14.67 -19.88
CA PHE A 498 -10.27 -14.93 -21.06
C PHE A 498 -9.26 -16.05 -20.79
N PRO A 499 -9.19 -17.09 -21.65
CA PRO A 499 -8.06 -17.99 -21.69
C PRO A 499 -6.75 -17.21 -21.93
N TRP A 500 -5.65 -17.64 -21.32
CA TRP A 500 -4.35 -16.95 -21.41
C TRP A 500 -3.90 -16.68 -22.86
N TYR A 501 -4.19 -17.60 -23.79
CA TYR A 501 -3.82 -17.46 -25.19
C TYR A 501 -4.60 -16.36 -25.92
N GLN A 502 -5.83 -16.05 -25.48
CA GLN A 502 -6.60 -14.92 -26.02
C GLN A 502 -6.09 -13.59 -25.44
N TYR A 503 -5.78 -13.56 -24.15
CA TYR A 503 -5.24 -12.38 -23.50
C TYR A 503 -3.90 -11.93 -24.13
N TYR A 504 -3.02 -12.89 -24.43
CA TYR A 504 -1.73 -12.62 -25.10
C TYR A 504 -1.80 -12.65 -26.63
N LEU A 505 -3.00 -12.76 -27.23
CA LEU A 505 -3.23 -12.82 -28.68
C LEU A 505 -2.42 -13.93 -29.40
N VAL A 506 -2.12 -15.02 -28.70
CA VAL A 506 -1.33 -16.15 -29.19
C VAL A 506 -2.10 -16.93 -30.25
N ASP A 507 -3.42 -17.01 -30.13
CA ASP A 507 -4.31 -17.55 -31.14
C ASP A 507 -4.24 -16.76 -32.47
N ILE A 508 -4.30 -15.43 -32.40
CA ILE A 508 -4.14 -14.54 -33.54
C ILE A 508 -2.74 -14.66 -34.15
N ALA A 509 -1.70 -14.65 -33.32
CA ALA A 509 -0.33 -14.87 -33.78
C ALA A 509 -0.18 -16.22 -34.50
N GLY A 510 -0.80 -17.27 -33.98
CA GLY A 510 -0.87 -18.59 -34.61
C GLY A 510 -1.51 -18.55 -36.01
N ILE A 511 -2.62 -17.82 -36.16
CA ILE A 511 -3.29 -17.62 -37.46
C ILE A 511 -2.35 -16.90 -38.45
N PHE A 512 -1.65 -15.85 -38.03
CA PHE A 512 -0.69 -15.14 -38.89
C PHE A 512 0.50 -16.03 -39.29
N ILE A 513 1.07 -16.80 -38.37
CA ILE A 513 2.16 -17.73 -38.65
C ILE A 513 1.72 -18.78 -39.66
N LEU A 514 0.50 -19.33 -39.51
CA LEU A 514 -0.07 -20.29 -40.45
C LEU A 514 -0.26 -19.67 -41.84
N LEU A 515 -0.78 -18.45 -41.93
CA LEU A 515 -0.95 -17.73 -43.20
C LEU A 515 0.39 -17.52 -43.92
N VAL A 516 1.42 -17.08 -43.20
CA VAL A 516 2.77 -16.92 -43.74
C VAL A 516 3.33 -18.26 -44.23
N ALA A 517 3.17 -19.34 -43.44
CA ALA A 517 3.60 -20.67 -43.83
C ALA A 517 2.90 -21.15 -45.13
N VAL A 518 1.60 -20.93 -45.27
CA VAL A 518 0.84 -21.24 -46.49
C VAL A 518 1.37 -20.47 -47.69
N VAL A 519 1.61 -19.16 -47.55
CA VAL A 519 2.17 -18.34 -48.65
C VAL A 519 3.57 -18.82 -49.05
N VAL A 520 4.45 -19.10 -48.09
CA VAL A 520 5.79 -19.63 -48.34
C VAL A 520 5.71 -20.98 -49.06
N CYS A 521 4.83 -21.88 -48.62
CA CYS A 521 4.58 -23.16 -49.29
C CYS A 521 4.09 -22.96 -50.73
N LEU A 522 3.11 -22.07 -50.96
CA LEU A 522 2.61 -21.76 -52.29
C LEU A 522 3.70 -21.21 -53.21
N VAL A 523 4.50 -20.25 -52.75
CA VAL A 523 5.64 -19.69 -53.49
C VAL A 523 6.65 -20.79 -53.80
N PHE A 524 6.96 -21.66 -52.84
CA PHE A 524 7.87 -22.79 -53.04
C PHE A 524 7.33 -23.77 -54.11
N PHE A 525 6.05 -24.13 -54.05
CA PHE A 525 5.42 -25.00 -55.04
C PHE A 525 5.32 -24.37 -56.43
N ILE A 526 4.99 -23.07 -56.52
CA ILE A 526 4.99 -22.31 -57.78
C ILE A 526 6.42 -22.26 -58.35
N PHE A 527 7.42 -21.96 -57.52
CA PHE A 527 8.82 -21.95 -57.93
C PHE A 527 9.26 -23.34 -58.43
N LYS A 528 8.97 -24.40 -57.68
CA LYS A 528 9.26 -25.79 -58.10
C LYS A 528 8.55 -26.15 -59.41
N PHE A 529 7.32 -25.68 -59.60
CA PHE A 529 6.55 -25.86 -60.82
C PHE A 529 7.19 -25.12 -62.01
N ILE A 530 7.57 -23.85 -61.84
CA ILE A 530 8.29 -23.04 -62.84
C ILE A 530 9.62 -23.70 -63.21
N VAL A 531 10.42 -24.13 -62.22
CA VAL A 531 11.69 -24.84 -62.46
C VAL A 531 11.46 -26.14 -63.25
N LYS A 532 10.42 -26.92 -62.90
CA LYS A 532 10.06 -28.14 -63.63
C LYS A 532 9.67 -27.85 -65.09
N LEU A 533 8.91 -26.78 -65.35
CA LEU A 533 8.55 -26.34 -66.71
C LEU A 533 9.78 -25.87 -67.51
N CYS A 534 10.68 -25.11 -66.89
CA CYS A 534 11.91 -24.64 -67.51
C CYS A 534 12.89 -25.79 -67.81
N CYS A 535 13.02 -26.78 -66.92
CA CYS A 535 13.86 -27.95 -67.13
C CYS A 535 13.25 -28.96 -68.12
N SER A 536 11.92 -29.13 -68.18
CA SER A 536 11.29 -30.02 -69.16
C SER A 536 11.41 -29.49 -70.59
N ARG A 537 11.31 -28.15 -70.79
CA ARG A 537 11.57 -27.49 -72.08
C ARG A 537 13.01 -27.70 -72.58
N LYS A 538 14.01 -27.68 -71.69
CA LYS A 538 15.41 -27.99 -72.06
C LYS A 538 15.57 -29.44 -72.56
N THR A 539 14.85 -30.39 -71.98
CA THR A 539 14.89 -31.81 -72.42
C THR A 539 14.22 -32.01 -73.78
N VAL A 540 13.12 -31.29 -74.07
CA VAL A 540 12.44 -31.33 -75.37
C VAL A 540 13.28 -30.65 -76.46
N ALA A 541 13.88 -29.48 -76.19
CA ALA A 541 14.76 -28.80 -77.13
C ALA A 541 16.04 -29.60 -77.45
N LYS A 542 16.58 -30.34 -76.48
CA LYS A 542 17.74 -31.23 -76.69
C LYS A 542 17.39 -32.49 -77.48
N LYS A 543 16.13 -32.95 -77.42
CA LYS A 543 15.59 -34.04 -78.26
C LYS A 543 15.34 -33.60 -79.70
N MET A 544 14.91 -32.35 -79.91
CA MET A 544 14.69 -31.79 -81.26
C MET A 544 15.98 -31.44 -82.01
N LYS A 545 17.08 -31.12 -81.31
CA LYS A 545 18.42 -30.94 -81.92
C LYS A 545 19.16 -32.26 -82.24
N LYS A 546 18.61 -33.42 -81.87
CA LYS A 546 19.19 -34.75 -82.10
C LYS A 546 18.43 -35.57 -83.16
N ARG A 547 17.53 -34.93 -83.91
CA ARG A 547 16.82 -35.52 -85.05
C ARG A 547 17.27 -34.89 -86.35
#